data_AF-A0A971G1G0-F1
#
_entry.id   AF-A0A971G1G0-F1
#
_cell.length_a   1.000
_cell.length_b   1.000
_cell.length_c   1.000
_cell.angle_alpha   90.00
_cell.angle_beta   90.00
_cell.angle_gamma   90.00
#
_symmetry.space_group_name_H-M   'P 1'
#
loop_
_entity.id
_entity.type
_entity.pdbx_description
1 polymer ?
#
loop_
_entity_poly.entity_id
_entity_poly.type
_entity_poly.pdbx_seq_one_letter_code
_entity_poly.pdbx_strand_id
1 'polypeptide(L)'
;MPRPTLRRPLVVRTLAVACLAIVLSACQNTWGIRESYRNYIAGPIAHGEIIASNGAGHPDGGSGPGKGAFTWGLDSSSFNAANNSGWVKLKGTVVVRGHRNASGVWVLESSFTNPLLLFNGTVGYLYVDLQFRPFEGTNPNPVPPIQTANAAPFAVVDLSGVSWAPDSNGKRTIKNAPMVGIDSTMELIGWDAFYGLPVTLDPLTVTF
;
A
#
# COMPACT_ATOMS: atom_id res chain seq x y z
N MET A 1 41.77 38.96 55.39
CA MET A 1 41.58 38.11 54.19
C MET A 1 40.34 37.26 54.40
N PRO A 2 39.31 37.33 53.52
CA PRO A 2 38.07 36.59 53.72
C PRO A 2 38.20 35.11 53.28
N ARG A 3 37.55 34.21 54.04
CA ARG A 3 37.43 32.76 53.78
C ARG A 3 36.69 32.49 52.47
N PRO A 4 37.13 31.52 51.64
CA PRO A 4 36.34 31.07 50.50
C PRO A 4 35.18 30.18 50.95
N THR A 5 33.95 30.56 50.61
CA THR A 5 32.76 29.71 50.79
C THR A 5 32.74 28.63 49.72
N LEU A 6 32.85 27.35 50.12
CA LEU A 6 32.58 26.21 49.25
C LEU A 6 31.09 26.20 48.85
N ARG A 7 30.78 26.48 47.59
CA ARG A 7 29.49 26.15 47.00
C ARG A 7 29.57 24.73 46.45
N ARG A 8 28.90 23.79 47.12
CA ARG A 8 28.59 22.47 46.53
C ARG A 8 27.65 22.67 45.34
N PRO A 9 27.98 22.21 44.12
CA PRO A 9 27.00 22.19 43.05
C PRO A 9 25.93 21.13 43.36
N LEU A 10 24.68 21.56 43.32
CA LEU A 10 23.50 20.71 43.43
C LEU A 10 23.48 19.76 42.22
N VAL A 11 23.46 18.45 42.46
CA VAL A 11 23.24 17.47 41.40
C VAL A 11 21.77 17.53 41.01
N VAL A 12 21.46 18.24 39.92
CA VAL A 12 20.13 18.24 39.32
C VAL A 12 20.08 17.10 38.31
N ARG A 13 19.63 15.92 38.76
CA ARG A 13 19.20 14.84 37.87
C ARG A 13 17.79 15.15 37.39
N THR A 14 17.66 15.71 36.19
CA THR A 14 16.38 15.76 35.50
C THR A 14 16.41 14.75 34.36
N LEU A 15 15.75 13.60 34.58
CA LEU A 15 15.39 12.67 33.53
C LEU A 15 14.28 13.32 32.70
N ALA A 16 14.65 14.01 31.62
CA ALA A 16 13.71 14.36 30.57
C ALA A 16 13.75 13.27 29.50
N VAL A 17 13.12 12.12 29.78
CA VAL A 17 12.65 11.25 28.69
C VAL A 17 11.39 11.91 28.16
N ALA A 18 11.57 12.95 27.35
CA ALA A 18 10.53 13.36 26.44
C ALA A 18 10.42 12.22 25.44
N CYS A 19 9.50 11.29 25.71
CA CYS A 19 8.94 10.44 24.68
C CYS A 19 8.27 11.43 23.72
N LEU A 20 9.04 11.91 22.76
CA LEU A 20 8.53 12.61 21.61
C LEU A 20 7.77 11.54 20.84
N ALA A 21 6.53 11.30 21.25
CA ALA A 21 5.49 10.95 20.31
C ALA A 21 5.45 12.12 19.34
N ILE A 22 6.37 12.10 18.37
CA ILE A 22 6.07 12.63 17.06
C ILE A 22 4.85 11.81 16.69
N VAL A 23 3.67 12.36 16.97
CA VAL A 23 2.55 12.12 16.09
C VAL A 23 3.08 12.66 14.78
N LEU A 24 3.77 11.80 14.02
CA LEU A 24 3.85 12.02 12.61
C LEU A 24 2.37 12.08 12.29
N SER A 25 1.90 13.26 11.91
CA SER A 25 0.86 13.37 10.92
C SER A 25 1.41 12.57 9.75
N ALA A 26 1.28 11.25 9.83
CA ALA A 26 1.82 10.35 8.87
C ALA A 26 0.95 10.65 7.67
N CYS A 27 1.50 11.40 6.71
CA CYS A 27 1.03 11.31 5.35
C CYS A 27 1.17 9.83 5.00
N GLN A 28 0.11 9.07 5.27
CA GLN A 28 0.09 7.64 5.04
C GLN A 28 -0.01 7.50 3.53
N ASN A 29 0.95 6.81 2.93
CA ASN A 29 0.77 6.36 1.56
C ASN A 29 -0.35 5.34 1.61
N THR A 30 -1.45 5.58 0.91
CA THR A 30 -2.62 4.70 0.97
C THR A 30 -3.03 4.23 -0.40
N TRP A 31 -3.34 2.93 -0.45
CA TRP A 31 -3.99 2.32 -1.60
C TRP A 31 -4.73 1.06 -1.12
N GLY A 32 -6.01 0.97 -1.45
CA GLY A 32 -6.88 -0.12 -1.01
C GLY A 32 -6.98 -1.30 -1.98
N ILE A 33 -6.25 -1.26 -3.11
CA ILE A 33 -6.42 -2.19 -4.23
C ILE A 33 -7.77 -1.96 -4.91
N ARG A 34 -8.86 -2.48 -4.34
CA ARG A 34 -10.25 -2.23 -4.76
C ARG A 34 -11.22 -2.51 -3.61
N GLU A 35 -12.08 -1.55 -3.29
CA GLU A 35 -13.01 -1.63 -2.17
C GLU A 35 -13.96 -2.82 -2.28
N SER A 36 -14.60 -3.01 -3.45
CA SER A 36 -15.52 -4.13 -3.64
C SER A 36 -14.83 -5.49 -3.45
N TYR A 37 -13.54 -5.60 -3.79
CA TYR A 37 -12.77 -6.81 -3.59
C TYR A 37 -12.52 -7.06 -2.09
N ARG A 38 -12.10 -6.03 -1.34
CA ARG A 38 -11.92 -6.16 0.11
C ARG A 38 -13.21 -6.53 0.83
N ASN A 39 -14.33 -5.93 0.42
CA ASN A 39 -15.66 -6.20 0.98
C ASN A 39 -16.13 -7.62 0.63
N TYR A 40 -15.89 -8.08 -0.59
CA TYR A 40 -16.18 -9.45 -0.99
C TYR A 40 -15.41 -10.48 -0.14
N ILE A 41 -14.12 -10.24 0.10
CA ILE A 41 -13.27 -11.10 0.93
C ILE A 41 -13.77 -11.16 2.38
N ALA A 42 -14.25 -10.02 2.90
CA ALA A 42 -14.87 -9.96 4.23
C ALA A 42 -16.26 -10.58 4.30
N GLY A 43 -16.92 -10.73 3.15
CA GLY A 43 -18.29 -11.14 3.04
C GLY A 43 -18.53 -12.63 3.26
N PRO A 44 -19.81 -13.02 3.38
CA PRO A 44 -20.23 -14.39 3.61
C PRO A 44 -20.08 -15.31 2.39
N ILE A 45 -19.54 -14.80 1.27
CA ILE A 45 -19.28 -15.62 0.08
C ILE A 45 -17.85 -16.13 0.12
N ALA A 46 -16.87 -15.23 0.28
CA ALA A 46 -15.47 -15.62 0.29
C ALA A 46 -15.04 -16.22 1.64
N HIS A 47 -15.64 -15.77 2.76
CA HIS A 47 -15.22 -16.14 4.11
C HIS A 47 -13.70 -16.05 4.30
N GLY A 48 -13.15 -14.93 3.85
CA GLY A 48 -11.73 -14.77 3.64
C GLY A 48 -11.00 -14.00 4.72
N GLU A 49 -9.73 -13.74 4.45
CA GLU A 49 -8.84 -12.95 5.29
C GLU A 49 -7.99 -12.00 4.45
N ILE A 50 -7.60 -10.87 5.06
CA ILE A 50 -6.63 -9.94 4.49
C ILE A 50 -5.56 -9.64 5.53
N ILE A 51 -4.32 -9.94 5.18
CA ILE A 51 -3.13 -9.77 6.02
C ILE A 51 -2.24 -8.71 5.38
N ALA A 52 -1.96 -7.64 6.13
CA ALA A 52 -1.02 -6.60 5.74
C ALA A 52 0.24 -6.69 6.62
N SER A 53 1.42 -6.69 6.00
CA SER A 53 2.69 -6.89 6.69
C SER A 53 3.86 -6.23 5.96
N ASN A 54 5.09 -6.35 6.50
CA ASN A 54 6.34 -5.93 5.86
C ASN A 54 6.40 -4.45 5.42
N GLY A 55 5.69 -3.57 6.14
CA GLY A 55 5.57 -2.15 5.80
C GLY A 55 4.18 -1.76 5.28
N ALA A 56 3.30 -2.73 5.01
CA ALA A 56 1.88 -2.49 4.84
C ALA A 56 1.14 -2.61 6.18
N GLY A 57 -0.02 -1.95 6.30
CA GLY A 57 -0.87 -1.99 7.48
C GLY A 57 -2.33 -1.68 7.16
N HIS A 58 -3.22 -2.03 8.10
CA HIS A 58 -4.62 -1.59 8.07
C HIS A 58 -4.73 -0.16 8.61
N PRO A 59 -5.68 0.65 8.14
CA PRO A 59 -5.77 2.08 8.49
C PRO A 59 -5.95 2.37 9.98
N ASP A 60 -6.50 1.43 10.75
CA ASP A 60 -6.70 1.52 12.20
C ASP A 60 -5.69 0.69 13.02
N GLY A 61 -4.67 0.12 12.37
CA GLY A 61 -3.69 -0.78 13.00
C GLY A 61 -4.25 -2.14 13.43
N GLY A 62 -5.54 -2.42 13.18
CA GLY A 62 -6.17 -3.71 13.49
C GLY A 62 -5.93 -4.77 12.42
N SER A 63 -6.53 -5.95 12.59
CA SER A 63 -6.54 -7.02 11.58
C SER A 63 -7.97 -7.27 11.09
N GLY A 64 -8.13 -7.77 9.87
CA GLY A 64 -9.43 -8.19 9.33
C GLY A 64 -9.73 -7.67 7.91
N PRO A 65 -10.56 -8.37 7.14
CA PRO A 65 -10.92 -7.98 5.77
C PRO A 65 -11.96 -6.83 5.75
N GLY A 66 -12.09 -6.12 4.62
CA GLY A 66 -13.14 -5.10 4.43
C GLY A 66 -12.92 -3.76 5.13
N LYS A 67 -11.70 -3.49 5.61
CA LYS A 67 -11.33 -2.17 6.17
C LYS A 67 -11.10 -1.14 5.05
N GLY A 68 -10.84 0.11 5.45
CA GLY A 68 -10.42 1.17 4.53
C GLY A 68 -9.12 0.85 3.79
N ALA A 69 -8.65 1.79 2.97
CA ALA A 69 -7.40 1.62 2.20
C ALA A 69 -6.21 1.26 3.10
N PHE A 70 -5.35 0.36 2.62
CA PHE A 70 -4.14 -0.03 3.35
C PHE A 70 -3.15 1.13 3.40
N THR A 71 -2.38 1.19 4.47
CA THR A 71 -1.19 2.05 4.57
C THR A 71 0.02 1.31 4.02
N TRP A 72 0.91 2.01 3.32
CA TRP A 72 2.13 1.47 2.75
C TRP A 72 3.34 2.31 3.19
N GLY A 73 4.43 1.63 3.56
CA GLY A 73 5.67 2.28 3.93
C GLY A 73 6.33 2.90 2.70
N LEU A 74 6.88 4.10 2.82
CA LEU A 74 7.80 4.63 1.81
C LEU A 74 9.13 3.88 1.92
N ASP A 75 9.63 3.35 0.80
CA ASP A 75 10.97 2.76 0.71
C ASP A 75 11.97 3.80 0.23
N SER A 76 11.75 4.34 -0.97
CA SER A 76 12.58 5.38 -1.58
C SER A 76 11.80 6.13 -2.67
N SER A 77 12.32 7.28 -3.10
CA SER A 77 11.73 8.08 -4.17
C SER A 77 12.80 8.87 -4.94
N SER A 78 12.44 9.32 -6.14
CA SER A 78 13.21 10.28 -6.92
C SER A 78 12.26 11.19 -7.70
N PHE A 79 12.65 12.45 -7.86
CA PHE A 79 11.86 13.46 -8.57
C PHE A 79 12.75 14.38 -9.41
N ASN A 80 12.37 14.55 -10.67
CA ASN A 80 12.94 15.51 -11.59
C ASN A 80 11.97 16.68 -11.78
N ALA A 81 12.33 17.84 -11.24
CA ALA A 81 11.52 19.06 -11.34
C ALA A 81 11.48 19.67 -12.75
N ALA A 82 12.42 19.31 -13.63
CA ALA A 82 12.47 19.88 -14.98
C ALA A 82 11.29 19.42 -15.86
N ASN A 83 10.74 18.23 -15.59
CA ASN A 83 9.67 17.63 -16.37
C ASN A 83 8.59 16.96 -15.52
N ASN A 84 8.60 17.17 -14.19
CA ASN A 84 7.68 16.54 -13.25
C ASN A 84 7.61 15.01 -13.42
N SER A 85 8.77 14.37 -13.55
CA SER A 85 8.88 12.92 -13.67
C SER A 85 9.64 12.32 -12.49
N GLY A 86 9.50 11.02 -12.30
CA GLY A 86 10.18 10.35 -11.21
C GLY A 86 9.59 8.99 -10.89
N TRP A 87 9.90 8.55 -9.68
CA TRP A 87 9.38 7.30 -9.15
C TRP A 87 9.21 7.35 -7.63
N VAL A 88 8.24 6.58 -7.14
CA VAL A 88 8.00 6.36 -5.71
C VAL A 88 7.92 4.87 -5.48
N LYS A 89 8.85 4.33 -4.68
CA LYS A 89 8.84 2.93 -4.29
C LYS A 89 8.28 2.80 -2.88
N LEU A 90 7.22 2.01 -2.77
CA LEU A 90 6.60 1.65 -1.50
C LEU A 90 7.08 0.24 -1.10
N LYS A 91 7.07 -0.02 0.20
CA LYS A 91 7.30 -1.34 0.79
C LYS A 91 6.06 -1.81 1.53
N GLY A 92 5.86 -3.11 1.50
CA GLY A 92 4.72 -3.75 2.14
C GLY A 92 4.23 -4.93 1.33
N THR A 93 3.49 -5.80 2.02
CA THR A 93 2.82 -6.95 1.44
C THR A 93 1.38 -6.98 1.93
N VAL A 94 0.43 -7.11 1.02
CA VAL A 94 -0.97 -7.41 1.33
C VAL A 94 -1.30 -8.78 0.74
N VAL A 95 -1.60 -9.76 1.58
CA VAL A 95 -2.10 -11.09 1.19
C VAL A 95 -3.61 -11.13 1.38
N VAL A 96 -4.32 -11.55 0.34
CA VAL A 96 -5.76 -11.67 0.29
C VAL A 96 -6.11 -13.13 0.02
N ARG A 97 -6.98 -13.71 0.85
CA ARG A 97 -7.39 -15.12 0.73
C ARG A 97 -8.89 -15.26 0.90
N GLY A 98 -9.48 -16.24 0.23
CA GLY A 98 -10.90 -16.58 0.29
C GLY A 98 -11.15 -17.99 -0.24
N HIS A 99 -12.36 -18.48 -0.05
CA HIS A 99 -12.77 -19.81 -0.52
C HIS A 99 -11.90 -20.93 0.01
N ARG A 100 -11.81 -21.05 1.34
CA ARG A 100 -11.09 -22.17 1.97
C ARG A 100 -11.85 -23.47 1.75
N ASN A 101 -11.24 -24.42 1.04
CA ASN A 101 -11.87 -25.71 0.78
C ASN A 101 -11.77 -26.66 1.98
N ALA A 102 -12.41 -27.84 1.89
CA ALA A 102 -12.45 -28.84 2.95
C ALA A 102 -11.07 -29.39 3.35
N SER A 103 -10.09 -29.35 2.44
CA SER A 103 -8.70 -29.73 2.71
C SER A 103 -7.88 -28.59 3.33
N GLY A 104 -8.48 -27.43 3.56
CA GLY A 104 -7.87 -26.27 4.20
C GLY A 104 -7.08 -25.36 3.26
N VAL A 105 -7.15 -25.58 1.94
CA VAL A 105 -6.47 -24.79 0.91
C VAL A 105 -7.33 -23.58 0.53
N TRP A 106 -6.70 -22.41 0.39
CA TRP A 106 -7.35 -21.20 -0.12
C TRP A 106 -7.40 -21.22 -1.65
N VAL A 107 -8.61 -21.35 -2.21
CA VAL A 107 -8.82 -21.38 -3.67
C VAL A 107 -8.68 -19.98 -4.27
N LEU A 108 -9.05 -18.94 -3.54
CA LEU A 108 -8.67 -17.57 -3.86
C LEU A 108 -7.47 -17.21 -2.99
N GLU A 109 -6.34 -16.91 -3.61
CA GLU A 109 -5.17 -16.38 -2.93
C GLU A 109 -4.44 -15.40 -3.85
N SER A 110 -4.14 -14.21 -3.35
CA SER A 110 -3.36 -13.19 -4.06
C SER A 110 -2.49 -12.42 -3.08
N SER A 111 -1.31 -12.00 -3.50
CA SER A 111 -0.49 -11.04 -2.78
C SER A 111 -0.07 -9.88 -3.67
N PHE A 112 -0.01 -8.70 -3.06
CA PHE A 112 0.38 -7.44 -3.67
C PHE A 112 1.54 -6.89 -2.87
N THR A 113 2.71 -6.80 -3.50
CA THR A 113 3.97 -6.51 -2.80
C THR A 113 4.74 -5.39 -3.49
N ASN A 114 5.39 -4.55 -2.68
CA ASN A 114 6.31 -3.48 -3.09
C ASN A 114 5.82 -2.62 -4.27
N PRO A 115 4.69 -1.88 -4.13
CA PRO A 115 4.20 -1.03 -5.22
C PRO A 115 5.24 0.01 -5.65
N LEU A 116 5.47 0.14 -6.95
CA LEU A 116 6.36 1.12 -7.57
C LEU A 116 5.57 1.99 -8.52
N LEU A 117 5.42 3.26 -8.19
CA LEU A 117 4.86 4.26 -9.11
C LEU A 117 5.99 4.82 -9.96
N LEU A 118 5.91 4.66 -11.28
CA LEU A 118 6.69 5.43 -12.25
C LEU A 118 5.81 6.51 -12.86
N PHE A 119 6.28 7.75 -13.00
CA PHE A 119 5.45 8.81 -13.54
C PHE A 119 6.23 9.82 -14.38
N ASN A 120 5.52 10.45 -15.31
CA ASN A 120 6.02 11.52 -16.15
C ASN A 120 4.88 12.52 -16.43
N GLY A 121 4.97 13.70 -15.80
CA GLY A 121 3.96 14.73 -15.94
C GLY A 121 2.61 14.27 -15.38
N THR A 122 1.62 14.10 -16.26
CA THR A 122 0.22 13.87 -15.88
C THR A 122 -0.18 12.39 -15.89
N VAL A 123 0.75 11.47 -16.17
CA VAL A 123 0.46 10.02 -16.24
C VAL A 123 1.47 9.26 -15.39
N GLY A 124 0.95 8.30 -14.62
CA GLY A 124 1.75 7.33 -13.89
C GLY A 124 1.37 5.90 -14.21
N TYR A 125 2.27 4.98 -13.88
CA TYR A 125 2.09 3.53 -13.97
C TYR A 125 2.48 2.93 -12.63
N LEU A 126 1.54 2.21 -12.00
CA LEU A 126 1.79 1.48 -10.78
C LEU A 126 2.19 0.04 -11.13
N TYR A 127 3.40 -0.35 -10.74
CA TYR A 127 3.91 -1.70 -10.85
C TYR A 127 3.82 -2.39 -9.49
N VAL A 128 3.52 -3.69 -9.47
CA VAL A 128 3.37 -4.47 -8.24
C VAL A 128 3.96 -5.86 -8.44
N ASP A 129 4.63 -6.39 -7.42
CA ASP A 129 5.00 -7.81 -7.39
C ASP A 129 3.77 -8.62 -6.95
N LEU A 130 3.31 -9.49 -7.85
CA LEU A 130 2.12 -10.31 -7.65
C LEU A 130 2.48 -11.77 -7.42
N GLN A 131 1.82 -12.39 -6.46
CA GLN A 131 1.57 -13.83 -6.47
C GLN A 131 0.08 -14.05 -6.48
N PHE A 132 -0.42 -14.99 -7.27
CA PHE A 132 -1.86 -15.23 -7.35
C PHE A 132 -2.16 -16.67 -7.73
N ARG A 133 -3.32 -17.14 -7.31
CA ARG A 133 -3.88 -18.40 -7.79
C ARG A 133 -4.78 -18.12 -9.00
N PRO A 134 -4.55 -18.73 -10.18
CA PRO A 134 -5.45 -18.59 -11.32
C PRO A 134 -6.87 -19.01 -10.97
N PHE A 135 -7.86 -18.31 -11.51
CA PHE A 135 -9.24 -18.70 -11.36
C PHE A 135 -9.59 -19.81 -12.38
N GLU A 136 -9.83 -21.03 -11.89
CA GLU A 136 -10.25 -22.18 -12.69
C GLU A 136 -11.65 -22.69 -12.28
N GLY A 137 -12.52 -21.76 -11.84
CA GLY A 137 -13.86 -22.05 -11.34
C GLY A 137 -13.98 -22.00 -9.81
N THR A 138 -15.19 -22.25 -9.31
CA THR A 138 -15.53 -22.11 -7.88
C THR A 138 -15.11 -23.31 -7.02
N ASN A 139 -14.82 -24.47 -7.64
CA ASN A 139 -14.36 -25.67 -6.96
C ASN A 139 -13.39 -26.46 -7.85
N PRO A 140 -12.21 -25.89 -8.18
CA PRO A 140 -11.25 -26.54 -9.07
C PRO A 140 -10.63 -27.77 -8.40
N ASN A 141 -10.45 -28.83 -9.18
CA ASN A 141 -9.79 -30.06 -8.76
C ASN A 141 -8.92 -30.61 -9.92
N PRO A 142 -7.58 -30.51 -9.85
CA PRO A 142 -6.80 -29.99 -8.73
C PRO A 142 -6.95 -28.47 -8.55
N VAL A 143 -6.61 -27.97 -7.36
CA VAL A 143 -6.48 -26.52 -7.13
C VAL A 143 -5.23 -26.04 -7.89
N PRO A 144 -5.33 -25.03 -8.78
CA PRO A 144 -4.20 -24.60 -9.61
C PRO A 144 -3.07 -24.05 -8.74
N PRO A 145 -1.78 -24.24 -9.11
CA PRO A 145 -0.67 -23.73 -8.33
C PRO A 145 -0.62 -22.19 -8.33
N ILE A 146 0.03 -21.62 -7.32
CA ILE A 146 0.31 -20.18 -7.28
C ILE A 146 1.26 -19.81 -8.44
N GLN A 147 0.92 -18.75 -9.16
CA GLN A 147 1.76 -18.10 -10.15
C GLN A 147 2.37 -16.82 -9.59
N THR A 148 3.44 -16.35 -10.22
CA THR A 148 4.15 -15.11 -9.84
C THR A 148 4.31 -14.22 -11.06
N ALA A 149 4.07 -12.92 -10.88
CA ALA A 149 4.39 -11.89 -11.85
C ALA A 149 5.11 -10.74 -11.12
N ASN A 150 6.43 -10.67 -11.29
CA ASN A 150 7.26 -9.62 -10.70
C ASN A 150 7.15 -8.34 -11.51
N ALA A 151 7.09 -7.19 -10.83
CA ALA A 151 6.91 -5.88 -11.45
C ALA A 151 5.81 -5.88 -12.54
N ALA A 152 4.64 -6.45 -12.22
CA ALA A 152 3.51 -6.46 -13.14
C ALA A 152 2.96 -5.03 -13.29
N PRO A 153 2.72 -4.53 -14.51
CA PRO A 153 2.11 -3.22 -14.73
C PRO A 153 0.64 -3.29 -14.30
N PHE A 154 0.33 -2.88 -13.08
CA PHE A 154 -0.97 -3.11 -12.47
C PHE A 154 -2.01 -2.06 -12.87
N ALA A 155 -1.65 -0.78 -12.86
CA ALA A 155 -2.58 0.30 -13.10
C ALA A 155 -1.96 1.49 -13.83
N VAL A 156 -2.78 2.17 -14.64
CA VAL A 156 -2.55 3.55 -15.04
C VAL A 156 -3.07 4.46 -13.94
N VAL A 157 -2.27 5.48 -13.60
CA VAL A 157 -2.58 6.47 -12.57
C VAL A 157 -2.77 7.82 -13.24
N ASP A 158 -3.95 8.41 -13.06
CA ASP A 158 -4.23 9.76 -13.56
C ASP A 158 -3.63 10.80 -12.61
N LEU A 159 -2.63 11.53 -13.10
CA LEU A 159 -1.92 12.58 -12.37
C LEU A 159 -2.20 13.97 -12.95
N SER A 160 -3.20 14.10 -13.83
CA SER A 160 -3.57 15.38 -14.46
C SER A 160 -3.98 16.45 -13.44
N GLY A 161 -4.53 16.02 -12.30
CA GLY A 161 -4.91 16.90 -11.18
C GLY A 161 -3.81 17.15 -10.14
N VAL A 162 -2.59 16.63 -10.33
CA VAL A 162 -1.52 16.73 -9.32
C VAL A 162 -0.81 18.07 -9.38
N SER A 163 -0.68 18.71 -8.22
CA SER A 163 0.26 19.82 -8.02
C SER A 163 1.62 19.26 -7.56
N TRP A 164 2.67 19.58 -8.31
CA TRP A 164 4.04 19.13 -8.03
C TRP A 164 4.82 20.06 -7.10
N ALA A 165 4.15 21.08 -6.54
CA ALA A 165 4.74 21.98 -5.56
C ALA A 165 5.02 21.20 -4.26
N PRO A 166 6.24 21.30 -3.69
CA PRO A 166 6.53 20.70 -2.40
C PRO A 166 5.85 21.48 -1.27
N ASP A 167 5.58 20.80 -0.17
CA ASP A 167 5.18 21.40 1.11
C ASP A 167 6.37 22.12 1.79
N SER A 168 6.13 22.70 2.96
CA SER A 168 7.17 23.40 3.74
C SER A 168 8.33 22.50 4.18
N ASN A 169 8.17 21.18 4.13
CA ASN A 169 9.19 20.19 4.45
C ASN A 169 9.86 19.61 3.19
N GLY A 170 9.57 20.16 2.01
CA GLY A 170 10.11 19.68 0.74
C GLY A 170 9.40 18.45 0.16
N LYS A 171 8.33 17.95 0.79
CA LYS A 171 7.62 16.74 0.37
C LYS A 171 6.56 17.05 -0.68
N ARG A 172 6.32 16.12 -1.59
CA ARG A 172 5.24 16.21 -2.58
C ARG A 172 4.18 15.18 -2.29
N THR A 173 2.94 15.51 -2.61
CA THR A 173 1.81 14.60 -2.39
C THR A 173 1.00 14.42 -3.68
N ILE A 174 0.90 13.18 -4.12
CA ILE A 174 -0.13 12.73 -5.04
C ILE A 174 -1.31 12.31 -4.16
N LYS A 175 -2.46 12.97 -4.30
CA LYS A 175 -3.62 12.75 -3.43
C LYS A 175 -4.78 12.20 -4.22
N ASN A 176 -5.29 11.05 -3.79
CA ASN A 176 -6.47 10.38 -4.34
C ASN A 176 -6.44 10.30 -5.88
N ALA A 177 -5.29 9.99 -6.46
CA ALA A 177 -5.14 9.87 -7.89
C ALA A 177 -5.98 8.69 -8.41
N PRO A 178 -6.91 8.92 -9.36
CA PRO A 178 -7.71 7.85 -9.95
C PRO A 178 -6.84 6.79 -10.60
N MET A 179 -7.28 5.53 -10.52
CA MET A 179 -6.55 4.40 -11.10
C MET A 179 -7.46 3.48 -11.89
N VAL A 180 -6.92 3.01 -13.00
CA VAL A 180 -7.54 2.03 -13.89
C VAL A 180 -6.56 0.88 -14.09
N GLY A 181 -7.04 -0.35 -13.88
CA GLY A 181 -6.24 -1.56 -14.09
C GLY A 181 -5.80 -1.70 -15.54
N ILE A 182 -4.58 -2.19 -15.75
CA ILE A 182 -4.06 -2.47 -17.08
C ILE A 182 -4.62 -3.82 -17.54
N ASP A 183 -5.31 -3.82 -18.68
CA ASP A 183 -6.08 -4.96 -19.21
C ASP A 183 -5.31 -6.27 -19.16
N SER A 184 -4.07 -6.31 -19.67
CA SER A 184 -3.25 -7.54 -19.67
C SER A 184 -2.99 -8.10 -18.27
N THR A 185 -2.87 -7.24 -17.26
CA THR A 185 -2.69 -7.69 -15.87
C THR A 185 -4.01 -8.06 -15.24
N MET A 186 -5.11 -7.36 -15.56
CA MET A 186 -6.45 -7.72 -15.09
C MET A 186 -6.88 -9.09 -15.65
N GLU A 187 -6.62 -9.36 -16.92
CA GLU A 187 -6.83 -10.67 -17.56
C GLU A 187 -5.95 -11.75 -16.93
N LEU A 188 -4.66 -11.46 -16.69
CA LEU A 188 -3.72 -12.40 -16.07
C LEU A 188 -4.21 -12.90 -14.71
N ILE A 189 -4.77 -12.01 -13.88
CA ILE A 189 -5.29 -12.35 -12.55
C ILE A 189 -6.79 -12.71 -12.57
N GLY A 190 -7.40 -12.78 -13.75
CA GLY A 190 -8.81 -13.13 -13.98
C GLY A 190 -9.83 -12.08 -13.55
N TRP A 191 -9.40 -10.86 -13.23
CA TRP A 191 -10.26 -9.78 -12.76
C TRP A 191 -11.17 -9.20 -13.86
N ASP A 192 -10.76 -9.33 -15.12
CA ASP A 192 -11.58 -9.01 -16.30
C ASP A 192 -12.93 -9.74 -16.26
N ALA A 193 -12.93 -11.03 -15.91
CA ALA A 193 -14.13 -11.87 -15.86
C ALA A 193 -15.10 -11.47 -14.72
N PHE A 194 -14.61 -10.81 -13.67
CA PHE A 194 -15.43 -10.41 -12.51
C PHE A 194 -15.87 -8.95 -12.55
N TYR A 195 -15.09 -8.07 -13.17
CA TYR A 195 -15.32 -6.62 -13.10
C TYR A 195 -15.57 -5.98 -14.47
N GLY A 196 -15.26 -6.68 -15.57
CA GLY A 196 -15.23 -6.10 -16.91
C GLY A 196 -14.06 -5.14 -17.10
N LEU A 197 -13.66 -4.93 -18.35
CA LEU A 197 -12.62 -3.96 -18.71
C LEU A 197 -13.24 -2.62 -19.11
N PRO A 198 -12.63 -1.48 -18.74
CA PRO A 198 -11.46 -1.39 -17.86
C PRO A 198 -11.84 -1.55 -16.37
N VAL A 199 -10.96 -2.18 -15.58
CA VAL A 199 -11.21 -2.36 -14.14
C VAL A 199 -10.89 -1.08 -13.37
N THR A 200 -11.89 -0.40 -12.81
CA THR A 200 -11.66 0.73 -11.88
C THR A 200 -11.03 0.26 -10.57
N LEU A 201 -10.07 0.99 -10.02
CA LEU A 201 -9.38 0.65 -8.79
C LEU A 201 -9.58 1.72 -7.72
N ASP A 202 -9.24 1.39 -6.47
CA ASP A 202 -9.18 2.40 -5.42
C ASP A 202 -8.11 3.44 -5.75
N PRO A 203 -8.32 4.72 -5.42
CA PRO A 203 -7.36 5.77 -5.74
C PRO A 203 -6.06 5.63 -4.93
N LEU A 204 -4.97 6.17 -5.49
CA LEU A 204 -3.65 6.18 -4.88
C LEU A 204 -3.39 7.52 -4.18
N THR A 205 -2.92 7.46 -2.93
CA THR A 205 -2.31 8.60 -2.25
C THR A 205 -0.87 8.25 -1.88
N VAL A 206 0.09 9.07 -2.30
CA VAL A 206 1.51 8.93 -1.90
C VAL A 206 2.11 10.28 -1.54
N THR A 207 2.96 10.31 -0.51
CA THR A 207 3.75 11.47 -0.12
C THR A 207 5.22 11.07 -0.04
N PHE A 208 6.08 11.81 -0.73
CA PHE A 208 7.48 11.45 -0.95
C PHE A 208 8.42 12.65 -1.09
#